data_AF-A0A2D5AHZ7-F1
#
_entry.id   AF-A0A2D5AHZ7-F1
#
_cell.length_a   1.000
_cell.length_b   1.000
_cell.length_c   1.000
_cell.angle_alpha   90.00
_cell.angle_beta   90.00
_cell.angle_gamma   90.00
#
_symmetry.space_group_name_H-M   'P 1'
#
loop_
_entity.id
_entity.type
_entity.pdbx_description
1 polymer ?
#
loop_
_entity_poly.entity_id
_entity_poly.type
_entity_poly.pdbx_seq_one_letter_code
_entity_poly.pdbx_strand_id
1 'polypeptide(L)'
;WNPSPNAKYSGGQHWIYVFKNGQAASGTENRMRAYDKGAFLMEQLLDPNISSERRAFRDCAWVGSALSNADFPMLSVEEGLIPNETRVSLRVARPYDKYSSIVVDTDNVDNAKNNWDPLYTFSTEDVATRVNEVTVLEEMLEEISVVPNPYYAYSQYETNKLDNRVKIVNLPEVCTVRIYSMGGTLIRTYEKASPLTFVDWDLKNEANVPIAGGVYIIHIDVPGVGQAIRKWFGVMRPVDLDNF
;
A
#
# COMPACT_ATOMS: atom_id res chain seq x y z
N TRP A 1 0.19 14.82 20.63
CA TRP A 1 1.46 14.19 21.01
C TRP A 1 2.07 13.61 19.73
N ASN A 2 3.18 14.18 19.25
CA ASN A 2 3.94 13.72 18.10
C ASN A 2 5.39 13.51 18.59
N PRO A 3 5.89 12.27 18.70
CA PRO A 3 7.15 11.99 19.38
C PRO A 3 8.43 12.21 18.54
N SER A 4 8.38 12.91 17.41
CA SER A 4 9.55 13.13 16.52
C SER A 4 9.85 14.62 16.34
N PRO A 5 11.02 15.14 16.77
CA PRO A 5 11.38 16.56 16.63
C PRO A 5 11.77 16.98 15.20
N ASN A 6 12.15 16.05 14.32
CA ASN A 6 12.87 16.40 13.08
C ASN A 6 12.15 16.01 11.78
N ALA A 7 10.99 15.34 11.86
CA ALA A 7 10.16 15.08 10.68
C ALA A 7 8.68 15.03 11.06
N LYS A 8 7.86 15.82 10.35
CA LYS A 8 6.39 15.82 10.45
C LYS A 8 5.85 14.76 9.50
N TYR A 9 5.76 13.51 9.96
CA TYR A 9 5.26 12.39 9.15
C TYR A 9 3.73 12.37 9.00
N SER A 10 2.99 13.06 9.86
CA SER A 10 1.52 13.05 9.88
C SER A 10 0.93 14.35 10.40
N GLY A 11 -0.29 14.66 9.97
CA GLY A 11 -1.06 15.82 10.40
C GLY A 11 -1.65 15.52 11.76
N GLY A 12 -1.11 16.14 12.81
CA GLY A 12 -1.58 15.90 14.16
C GLY A 12 -3.08 16.17 14.31
N GLN A 13 -3.71 15.46 15.26
CA GLN A 13 -5.07 15.67 15.81
C GLN A 13 -6.28 15.32 14.93
N HIS A 14 -6.12 15.09 13.62
CA HIS A 14 -7.24 14.70 12.75
C HIS A 14 -6.93 13.37 12.04
N TRP A 15 -7.73 12.35 12.36
CA TRP A 15 -7.67 11.03 11.76
C TRP A 15 -8.92 10.77 10.93
N ILE A 16 -8.72 10.28 9.72
CA ILE A 16 -9.79 9.89 8.80
C ILE A 16 -9.92 8.38 8.89
N TYR A 17 -11.11 7.92 9.26
CA TYR A 17 -11.48 6.50 9.30
C TYR A 17 -12.46 6.22 8.17
N VAL A 18 -12.13 5.27 7.31
CA VAL A 18 -12.99 4.82 6.22
C VAL A 18 -13.52 3.43 6.57
N PHE A 19 -14.84 3.29 6.59
CA PHE A 19 -15.51 2.04 6.95
C PHE A 19 -16.19 1.42 5.74
N LYS A 20 -16.13 0.09 5.65
CA LYS A 20 -16.93 -0.67 4.68
C LYS A 20 -18.32 -0.95 5.25
N ASN A 21 -19.29 -1.17 4.36
CA ASN A 21 -20.61 -1.65 4.75
C ASN A 21 -20.54 -3.15 5.07
N GLY A 22 -20.10 -3.48 6.29
CA GLY A 22 -19.97 -4.86 6.76
C GLY A 22 -21.32 -5.57 6.92
N GLN A 23 -22.41 -4.84 7.16
CA GLN A 23 -23.76 -5.39 7.26
C GLN A 23 -24.23 -5.91 5.90
N ALA A 24 -24.02 -5.15 4.82
CA ALA A 24 -24.34 -5.60 3.47
C ALA A 24 -23.50 -6.82 3.05
N ALA A 25 -22.22 -6.85 3.41
CA ALA A 25 -21.32 -7.94 3.03
C ALA A 25 -21.58 -9.25 3.79
N SER A 26 -21.98 -9.19 5.06
CA SER A 26 -22.10 -10.37 5.92
C SER A 26 -23.52 -10.73 6.34
N GLY A 27 -24.52 -9.89 6.03
CA GLY A 27 -25.91 -10.07 6.43
C GLY A 27 -26.16 -9.98 7.94
N THR A 28 -25.16 -9.61 8.75
CA THR A 28 -25.26 -9.60 10.22
C THR A 28 -25.48 -8.18 10.74
N GLU A 29 -26.47 -7.99 11.62
CA GLU A 29 -26.83 -6.67 12.17
C GLU A 29 -25.78 -6.02 13.08
N ASN A 30 -24.84 -6.81 13.62
CA ASN A 30 -23.80 -6.30 14.52
C ASN A 30 -22.64 -5.61 13.78
N ARG A 31 -22.72 -5.48 12.46
CA ARG A 31 -21.68 -4.93 11.57
C ARG A 31 -21.98 -3.49 11.19
N MET A 32 -20.96 -2.81 10.67
CA MET A 32 -21.12 -1.46 10.17
C MET A 32 -22.19 -1.42 9.07
N ARG A 33 -23.21 -0.61 9.28
CA ARG A 33 -24.34 -0.46 8.37
C ARG A 33 -24.07 0.53 7.25
N ALA A 34 -25.01 0.67 6.32
CA ALA A 34 -25.02 1.77 5.36
C ALA A 34 -25.01 3.12 6.10
N TYR A 35 -24.47 4.16 5.45
CA TYR A 35 -24.29 5.47 6.09
C TYR A 35 -25.58 5.97 6.75
N ASP A 36 -25.51 6.13 8.07
CA ASP A 36 -26.61 6.41 8.99
C ASP A 36 -26.37 7.71 9.76
N LYS A 37 -25.53 8.60 9.22
CA LYS A 37 -25.04 9.81 9.89
C LYS A 37 -24.22 9.51 11.16
N GLY A 38 -23.61 8.33 11.25
CA GLY A 38 -22.69 7.95 12.32
C GLY A 38 -23.38 7.45 13.60
N ALA A 39 -24.69 7.22 13.57
CA ALA A 39 -25.45 6.82 14.76
C ALA A 39 -24.99 5.47 15.34
N PHE A 40 -24.69 4.47 14.50
CA PHE A 40 -24.19 3.16 14.92
C PHE A 40 -22.82 3.26 15.59
N LEU A 41 -21.91 4.02 14.98
CA LEU A 41 -20.58 4.26 15.57
C LEU A 41 -20.69 4.94 16.92
N MET A 42 -21.53 5.98 17.01
CA MET A 42 -21.74 6.70 18.26
C MET A 42 -22.33 5.78 19.34
N GLU A 43 -23.32 4.97 19.01
CA GLU A 43 -23.93 3.99 19.93
C GLU A 43 -22.90 2.99 20.46
N GLN A 44 -22.08 2.41 19.58
CA GLN A 44 -21.07 1.42 19.99
C GLN A 44 -19.89 2.05 20.77
N LEU A 45 -19.54 3.31 20.51
CA LEU A 45 -18.44 4.00 21.19
C LEU A 45 -18.85 4.63 22.53
N LEU A 46 -20.14 4.91 22.73
CA LEU A 46 -20.67 5.39 24.02
C LEU A 46 -20.78 4.27 25.06
N ASP A 47 -20.86 3.01 24.62
CA ASP A 47 -20.87 1.84 25.49
C ASP A 47 -19.42 1.39 25.79
N PRO A 48 -18.92 1.49 27.04
CA PRO A 48 -17.54 1.18 27.40
C PRO A 48 -17.30 -0.34 27.54
N ASN A 49 -17.70 -1.10 26.52
CA ASN A 49 -17.56 -2.55 26.43
C ASN A 49 -16.60 -2.93 25.29
N ILE A 50 -15.65 -3.82 25.59
CA ILE A 50 -14.67 -4.36 24.63
C ILE A 50 -15.36 -4.94 23.38
N SER A 51 -16.55 -5.54 23.55
CA SER A 51 -17.33 -6.07 22.43
C SER A 51 -17.88 -4.98 21.51
N SER A 52 -18.29 -3.84 22.08
CA SER A 52 -18.84 -2.69 21.36
C SER A 52 -17.73 -1.94 20.62
N GLU A 53 -16.57 -1.76 21.27
CA GLU A 53 -15.37 -1.23 20.61
C GLU A 53 -14.92 -2.09 19.42
N ARG A 54 -14.88 -3.42 19.58
CA ARG A 54 -14.60 -4.31 18.45
C ARG A 54 -15.61 -4.15 17.34
N ARG A 55 -16.91 -4.03 17.63
CA ARG A 55 -17.94 -3.84 16.58
C ARG A 55 -17.76 -2.52 15.85
N ALA A 56 -17.41 -1.45 16.55
CA ALA A 56 -17.15 -0.14 15.96
C ALA A 56 -16.00 -0.20 14.95
N PHE A 57 -14.87 -0.82 15.30
CA PHE A 57 -13.65 -0.79 14.48
C PHE A 57 -13.47 -2.00 13.54
N ARG A 58 -14.24 -3.07 13.69
CA ARG A 58 -14.06 -4.32 12.91
C ARG A 58 -14.22 -4.14 11.40
N ASP A 59 -15.05 -3.20 10.96
CA ASP A 59 -15.26 -2.90 9.54
C ASP A 59 -14.53 -1.60 9.12
N CYS A 60 -13.58 -1.13 9.92
CA CYS A 60 -12.64 -0.09 9.51
C CYS A 60 -11.68 -0.66 8.47
N ALA A 61 -11.70 -0.12 7.25
CA ALA A 61 -10.89 -0.61 6.14
C ALA A 61 -9.59 0.19 5.98
N TRP A 62 -9.63 1.48 6.29
CA TRP A 62 -8.49 2.37 6.14
C TRP A 62 -8.50 3.44 7.23
N VAL A 63 -7.30 3.72 7.76
CA VAL A 63 -7.05 4.81 8.70
C VAL A 63 -5.91 5.63 8.13
N GLY A 64 -6.13 6.93 8.01
CA GLY A 64 -5.10 7.83 7.53
C GLY A 64 -5.16 9.18 8.21
N SER A 65 -4.06 9.91 8.06
CA SER A 65 -3.96 11.30 8.46
C SER A 65 -3.70 12.12 7.20
N ALA A 66 -4.32 13.30 7.12
CA ALA A 66 -4.06 14.25 6.06
C ALA A 66 -3.21 15.40 6.62
N LEU A 67 -2.20 15.81 5.85
CA LEU A 67 -1.49 17.07 6.03
C LEU A 67 -1.94 17.99 4.90
N SER A 68 -2.39 19.21 5.22
CA SER A 68 -2.58 20.20 4.16
C SER A 68 -1.21 20.57 3.61
N ASN A 69 -1.12 20.70 2.28
CA ASN A 69 0.05 21.29 1.65
C ASN A 69 0.04 22.79 1.96
N ALA A 70 1.21 23.39 2.22
CA ALA A 70 1.33 24.82 2.49
C ALA A 70 0.88 25.67 1.29
N ASP A 71 1.09 25.17 0.07
CA ASP A 71 0.71 25.86 -1.16
C ASP A 71 -0.79 25.71 -1.51
N PHE A 72 -1.48 24.76 -0.87
CA PHE A 72 -2.90 24.44 -1.09
C PHE A 72 -3.58 24.18 0.27
N PRO A 73 -3.84 25.25 1.06
CA PRO A 73 -4.55 25.09 2.32
C PRO A 73 -5.96 24.56 2.07
N MET A 74 -6.43 23.65 2.93
CA MET A 74 -7.83 23.25 2.92
C MET A 74 -8.70 24.47 3.27
N LEU A 75 -9.85 24.60 2.61
CA LEU A 75 -10.84 25.60 2.96
C LEU A 75 -11.44 25.27 4.34
N SER A 76 -11.97 26.29 5.01
CA SER A 76 -12.64 26.10 6.30
C SER A 76 -13.91 25.25 6.15
N VAL A 77 -14.43 24.72 7.26
CA VAL A 77 -15.69 23.93 7.28
C VAL A 77 -16.86 24.73 6.69
N GLU A 78 -16.87 26.04 6.93
CA GLU A 78 -17.88 26.98 6.42
C GLU A 78 -17.77 27.19 4.90
N GLU A 79 -16.60 26.92 4.32
CA GLU A 79 -16.26 27.14 2.90
C GLU A 79 -16.15 25.82 2.09
N GLY A 80 -16.27 24.66 2.74
CA GLY A 80 -16.29 23.33 2.11
C GLY A 80 -14.96 22.58 2.24
N LEU A 81 -14.95 21.50 3.03
CA LEU A 81 -13.71 20.88 3.54
C LEU A 81 -12.82 20.16 2.51
N ILE A 82 -13.35 19.82 1.32
CA ILE A 82 -12.64 18.98 0.32
C ILE A 82 -13.04 19.40 -1.11
N PRO A 83 -12.12 19.98 -1.92
CA PRO A 83 -12.43 20.42 -3.28
C PRO A 83 -12.16 19.29 -4.27
N ASN A 84 -13.05 18.29 -4.35
CA ASN A 84 -13.11 17.45 -5.55
C ASN A 84 -14.52 16.94 -5.79
N GLU A 85 -15.13 17.42 -6.88
CA GLU A 85 -16.38 16.89 -7.42
C GLU A 85 -16.14 15.47 -7.94
N THR A 86 -16.53 14.45 -7.16
CA THR A 86 -16.51 13.07 -7.62
C THR A 86 -17.77 12.81 -8.43
N ARG A 87 -17.64 12.68 -9.76
CA ARG A 87 -18.77 12.44 -10.66
C ARG A 87 -18.91 10.95 -10.99
N VAL A 88 -19.89 10.28 -10.37
CA VAL A 88 -20.29 8.92 -10.76
C VAL A 88 -21.35 9.01 -11.85
N SER A 89 -21.06 8.44 -13.03
CA SER A 89 -22.00 8.40 -14.16
C SER A 89 -22.50 6.98 -14.40
N LEU A 90 -23.79 6.75 -14.15
CA LEU A 90 -24.47 5.48 -14.46
C LEU A 90 -25.17 5.64 -15.80
N ARG A 91 -24.79 4.83 -16.80
CA ARG A 91 -25.43 4.81 -18.12
C ARG A 91 -26.42 3.66 -18.16
N VAL A 92 -27.71 3.97 -18.15
CA VAL A 92 -28.79 2.99 -18.25
C VAL A 92 -29.42 3.09 -19.64
N ALA A 93 -29.51 1.97 -20.36
CA ALA A 93 -30.05 1.92 -21.71
C ALA A 93 -31.60 1.96 -21.77
N ARG A 94 -32.25 1.70 -20.62
CA ARG A 94 -33.71 1.72 -20.48
C ARG A 94 -34.17 3.01 -19.80
N PRO A 95 -35.25 3.65 -20.26
CA PRO A 95 -35.87 4.76 -19.53
C PRO A 95 -36.21 4.34 -18.10
N TYR A 96 -36.04 5.25 -17.14
CA TYR A 96 -36.51 5.04 -15.77
C TYR A 96 -38.03 4.88 -15.81
N ASP A 97 -38.49 3.70 -15.41
CA ASP A 97 -39.91 3.39 -15.27
C ASP A 97 -40.11 2.73 -13.91
N LYS A 98 -41.22 3.08 -13.26
CA LYS A 98 -41.55 2.49 -11.96
C LYS A 98 -41.95 1.05 -12.18
N TYR A 99 -41.44 0.16 -11.34
CA TYR A 99 -41.80 -1.25 -11.42
C TYR A 99 -42.06 -1.80 -10.03
N SER A 100 -43.27 -2.32 -9.82
CA SER A 100 -43.62 -3.09 -8.65
C SER A 100 -43.80 -4.55 -9.02
N SER A 101 -43.26 -5.44 -8.19
CA SER A 101 -43.51 -6.89 -8.27
C SER A 101 -44.71 -7.32 -7.42
N ILE A 102 -45.32 -6.40 -6.67
CA ILE A 102 -46.29 -6.71 -5.61
C ILE A 102 -47.65 -6.06 -5.91
N VAL A 103 -47.66 -4.82 -6.37
CA VAL A 103 -48.88 -4.07 -6.69
C VAL A 103 -48.91 -3.71 -8.17
N VAL A 104 -50.11 -3.71 -8.76
CA VAL A 104 -50.29 -3.31 -10.17
C VAL A 104 -50.23 -1.78 -10.33
N ASP A 105 -50.70 -1.06 -9.32
CA ASP A 105 -50.66 0.39 -9.26
C ASP A 105 -49.33 0.86 -8.65
N THR A 106 -48.44 1.38 -9.50
CA THR A 106 -47.14 1.91 -9.12
C THR A 106 -47.21 3.28 -8.44
N ASP A 107 -48.37 3.92 -8.37
CA ASP A 107 -48.58 5.15 -7.59
C ASP A 107 -48.87 4.84 -6.12
N ASN A 108 -49.28 3.61 -5.80
CA ASN A 108 -49.36 3.14 -4.42
C ASN A 108 -47.95 2.77 -3.91
N VAL A 109 -47.44 3.58 -2.98
CA VAL A 109 -46.10 3.42 -2.39
C VAL A 109 -46.08 2.57 -1.10
N ASP A 110 -47.21 1.97 -0.71
CA ASP A 110 -47.25 1.10 0.47
C ASP A 110 -46.35 -0.13 0.26
N ASN A 111 -45.38 -0.33 1.16
CA ASN A 111 -44.31 -1.34 1.09
C ASN A 111 -43.32 -1.18 -0.10
N ALA A 112 -43.38 -0.07 -0.82
CA ALA A 112 -42.43 0.22 -1.89
C ALA A 112 -41.02 0.46 -1.31
N LYS A 113 -40.00 -0.21 -1.86
CA LYS A 113 -38.61 0.19 -1.65
C LYS A 113 -38.28 1.26 -2.68
N ASN A 114 -37.84 2.42 -2.22
CA ASN A 114 -37.49 3.56 -3.09
C ASN A 114 -38.65 3.98 -4.02
N ASN A 115 -39.90 3.98 -3.54
CA ASN A 115 -41.08 4.41 -4.31
C ASN A 115 -41.29 3.69 -5.67
N TRP A 116 -40.85 2.44 -5.76
CA TRP A 116 -40.82 1.64 -7.01
C TRP A 116 -39.84 2.16 -8.07
N ASP A 117 -39.03 3.16 -7.74
CA ASP A 117 -37.98 3.66 -8.61
C ASP A 117 -36.83 2.62 -8.67
N PRO A 118 -36.27 2.36 -9.86
CA PRO A 118 -35.19 1.39 -10.05
C PRO A 118 -34.03 1.58 -9.07
N LEU A 119 -33.70 0.51 -8.36
CA LEU A 119 -32.54 0.42 -7.48
C LEU A 119 -31.40 -0.32 -8.19
N TYR A 120 -30.20 0.25 -8.15
CA TYR A 120 -28.98 -0.39 -8.62
C TYR A 120 -28.03 -0.57 -7.44
N THR A 121 -27.53 -1.78 -7.25
CA THR A 121 -26.49 -2.07 -6.27
C THR A 121 -25.18 -2.27 -7.01
N PHE A 122 -24.15 -1.58 -6.58
CA PHE A 122 -22.77 -1.88 -6.96
C PHE A 122 -22.00 -2.26 -5.69
N SER A 123 -21.13 -3.25 -5.81
CA SER A 123 -20.23 -3.65 -4.73
C SER A 123 -18.81 -3.25 -5.10
N THR A 124 -18.06 -2.74 -4.13
CA THR A 124 -16.61 -2.52 -4.25
C THR A 124 -15.82 -3.69 -3.65
N GLU A 125 -16.49 -4.79 -3.29
CA GLU A 125 -15.87 -5.98 -2.68
C GLU A 125 -14.76 -6.59 -3.55
N ASP A 126 -14.94 -6.58 -4.88
CA ASP A 126 -13.92 -7.08 -5.80
C ASP A 126 -12.74 -6.11 -6.01
N VAL A 127 -12.90 -4.84 -5.65
CA VAL A 127 -11.85 -3.81 -5.72
C VAL A 127 -11.20 -3.61 -4.34
N ALA A 128 -11.61 -4.37 -3.33
CA ALA A 128 -11.03 -4.30 -2.00
C ALA A 128 -9.61 -4.89 -2.00
N THR A 129 -8.72 -4.27 -1.23
CA THR A 129 -7.39 -4.82 -0.95
C THR A 129 -7.54 -6.16 -0.22
N ARG A 130 -7.05 -7.23 -0.86
CA ARG A 130 -6.98 -8.57 -0.26
C ARG A 130 -5.61 -8.76 0.38
N VAL A 131 -5.57 -9.45 1.52
CA VAL A 131 -4.33 -9.78 2.23
C VAL A 131 -4.05 -11.27 2.08
N ASN A 132 -2.77 -11.66 2.07
CA ASN A 132 -2.31 -13.05 1.99
C ASN A 132 -2.68 -13.82 0.71
N GLU A 133 -2.80 -13.13 -0.43
CA GLU A 133 -2.98 -13.78 -1.73
C GLU A 133 -1.64 -14.28 -2.26
N VAL A 134 -1.38 -15.58 -2.14
CA VAL A 134 -0.09 -16.21 -2.48
C VAL A 134 0.28 -15.98 -3.95
N THR A 135 -0.69 -16.05 -4.86
CA THR A 135 -0.45 -15.86 -6.31
C THR A 135 0.02 -14.44 -6.62
N VAL A 136 -0.52 -13.43 -5.93
CA VAL A 136 -0.08 -12.04 -6.09
C VAL A 136 1.33 -11.86 -5.51
N LEU A 137 1.66 -12.55 -4.42
CA LEU A 137 3.00 -12.49 -3.84
C LEU A 137 4.08 -13.06 -4.79
N GLU A 138 3.76 -14.10 -5.56
CA GLU A 138 4.66 -14.63 -6.59
C GLU A 138 4.88 -13.62 -7.73
N GLU A 139 3.83 -12.95 -8.20
CA GLU A 139 3.96 -11.87 -9.21
C GLU A 139 4.82 -10.71 -8.69
N MET A 140 4.67 -10.34 -7.41
CA MET A 140 5.49 -9.28 -6.80
C MET A 140 6.98 -9.65 -6.72
N LEU A 141 7.36 -10.93 -6.80
CA LEU A 141 8.77 -11.31 -6.89
C LEU A 141 9.41 -10.86 -8.21
N GLU A 142 8.62 -10.63 -9.27
CA GLU A 142 9.10 -10.11 -10.55
C GLU A 142 9.55 -8.64 -10.44
N GLU A 143 8.90 -7.86 -9.58
CA GLU A 143 9.20 -6.45 -9.35
C GLU A 143 10.55 -6.21 -8.64
N ILE A 144 11.10 -7.23 -7.96
CA ILE A 144 12.41 -7.14 -7.31
C ILE A 144 13.48 -6.81 -8.35
N SER A 145 14.22 -5.72 -8.13
CA SER A 145 15.18 -5.19 -9.09
C SER A 145 16.46 -4.73 -8.42
N VAL A 146 17.55 -4.67 -9.19
CA VAL A 146 18.85 -4.18 -8.71
C VAL A 146 19.20 -2.95 -9.52
N VAL A 147 19.47 -1.83 -8.85
CA VAL A 147 19.64 -0.51 -9.47
C VAL A 147 20.91 0.20 -8.96
N PRO A 148 21.68 0.85 -9.84
CA PRO A 148 21.56 0.81 -11.30
C PRO A 148 22.03 -0.55 -11.87
N ASN A 149 21.42 -0.96 -12.97
CA ASN A 149 21.84 -2.13 -13.74
C ASN A 149 21.74 -1.78 -15.24
N PRO A 150 22.87 -1.62 -15.96
CA PRO A 150 24.23 -1.84 -15.50
C PRO A 150 24.77 -0.71 -14.60
N TYR A 151 25.71 -1.03 -13.71
CA TYR A 151 26.45 -0.04 -12.92
C TYR A 151 27.72 0.36 -13.66
N TYR A 152 27.83 1.64 -14.05
CA TYR A 152 28.98 2.18 -14.79
C TYR A 152 29.84 3.07 -13.90
N ALA A 153 30.43 2.47 -12.86
CA ALA A 153 31.40 3.14 -12.01
C ALA A 153 30.88 4.46 -11.39
N TYR A 154 29.56 4.63 -11.32
CA TYR A 154 28.86 5.78 -10.79
C TYR A 154 27.40 5.43 -10.55
N SER A 155 26.84 5.95 -9.46
CA SER A 155 25.42 5.89 -9.14
C SER A 155 24.97 7.24 -8.58
N GLN A 156 23.77 7.70 -8.96
CA GLN A 156 23.21 8.97 -8.44
C GLN A 156 23.02 8.97 -6.92
N TYR A 157 23.10 7.80 -6.30
CA TYR A 157 22.98 7.59 -4.87
C TYR A 157 24.28 7.81 -4.08
N GLU A 158 25.40 7.96 -4.76
CA GLU A 158 26.73 8.12 -4.16
C GLU A 158 26.92 9.57 -3.73
N THR A 159 27.33 9.77 -2.47
CA THR A 159 27.51 11.11 -1.91
C THR A 159 28.93 11.65 -2.05
N ASN A 160 29.91 10.77 -2.29
CA ASN A 160 31.31 11.11 -2.41
C ASN A 160 32.02 10.18 -3.40
N LYS A 161 33.20 10.56 -3.91
CA LYS A 161 33.99 9.78 -4.89
C LYS A 161 34.45 8.39 -4.39
N LEU A 162 34.40 8.17 -3.07
CA LEU A 162 34.78 6.92 -2.40
C LEU A 162 33.56 6.03 -2.07
N ASP A 163 32.34 6.53 -2.28
CA ASP A 163 31.10 5.82 -2.00
C ASP A 163 30.65 5.14 -3.29
N ASN A 164 30.56 3.80 -3.27
CA ASN A 164 29.96 3.03 -4.37
C ASN A 164 28.69 2.39 -3.83
N ARG A 165 27.53 2.68 -4.44
CA ARG A 165 26.24 2.18 -3.91
C ARG A 165 25.30 1.65 -4.98
N VAL A 166 24.98 0.37 -4.84
CA VAL A 166 23.92 -0.33 -5.58
C VAL A 166 22.80 -0.68 -4.62
N LYS A 167 21.55 -0.49 -5.06
CA LYS A 167 20.36 -0.83 -4.27
C LYS A 167 19.67 -2.03 -4.85
N ILE A 168 19.27 -2.95 -4.00
CA ILE A 168 18.32 -4.02 -4.33
C ILE A 168 16.98 -3.55 -3.79
N VAL A 169 16.01 -3.34 -4.66
CA VAL A 169 14.75 -2.63 -4.38
C VAL A 169 13.55 -3.55 -4.53
N ASN A 170 12.40 -3.08 -4.02
CA ASN A 170 11.13 -3.81 -3.95
C ASN A 170 11.22 -5.09 -3.11
N LEU A 171 12.08 -5.08 -2.08
CA LEU A 171 12.26 -6.20 -1.17
C LEU A 171 11.15 -6.24 -0.11
N PRO A 172 10.63 -7.43 0.23
CA PRO A 172 9.70 -7.59 1.35
C PRO A 172 10.40 -7.35 2.69
N GLU A 173 9.65 -7.23 3.78
CA GLU A 173 10.19 -6.93 5.11
C GLU A 173 11.23 -7.97 5.58
N VAL A 174 10.94 -9.25 5.32
CA VAL A 174 11.79 -10.38 5.67
C VAL A 174 12.23 -11.14 4.42
N CYS A 175 13.53 -11.16 4.15
CA CYS A 175 14.13 -11.95 3.07
C CYS A 175 15.64 -12.11 3.26
N THR A 176 16.21 -13.11 2.60
CA THR A 176 17.66 -13.27 2.51
C THR A 176 18.13 -12.95 1.09
N VAL A 177 19.12 -12.06 0.98
CA VAL A 177 19.76 -11.73 -0.30
C VAL A 177 21.17 -12.31 -0.30
N ARG A 178 21.49 -13.10 -1.33
CA ARG A 178 22.81 -13.73 -1.53
C ARG A 178 23.37 -13.31 -2.87
N ILE A 179 24.60 -12.83 -2.88
CA ILE A 179 25.28 -12.36 -4.08
C ILE A 179 26.37 -13.37 -4.44
N TYR A 180 26.38 -13.83 -5.68
CA TYR A 180 27.32 -14.81 -6.19
C TYR A 180 28.09 -14.28 -7.40
N SER A 181 29.34 -14.71 -7.54
CA SER A 181 30.06 -14.59 -8.80
C SER A 181 29.46 -15.52 -9.86
N MET A 182 29.77 -15.29 -11.14
CA MET A 182 29.40 -16.24 -12.21
C MET A 182 29.97 -17.65 -12.03
N GLY A 183 31.05 -17.80 -11.24
CA GLY A 183 31.61 -19.10 -10.87
C GLY A 183 30.90 -19.80 -9.70
N GLY A 184 29.84 -19.20 -9.14
CA GLY A 184 29.07 -19.75 -8.02
C GLY A 184 29.67 -19.47 -6.63
N THR A 185 30.70 -18.63 -6.54
CA THR A 185 31.29 -18.25 -5.25
C THR A 185 30.40 -17.24 -4.54
N LEU A 186 30.06 -17.49 -3.28
CA LEU A 186 29.33 -16.53 -2.44
C LEU A 186 30.21 -15.31 -2.15
N ILE A 187 29.72 -14.13 -2.51
CA ILE A 187 30.39 -12.85 -2.34
C ILE A 187 29.93 -12.16 -1.07
N ARG A 188 28.61 -12.10 -0.86
CA ARG A 188 28.01 -11.43 0.29
C ARG A 188 26.61 -11.95 0.60
N THR A 189 26.23 -11.92 1.87
CA THR A 189 24.86 -12.22 2.32
C THR A 189 24.28 -11.06 3.10
N TYR A 190 23.00 -10.76 2.87
CA TYR A 190 22.22 -9.83 3.66
C TYR A 190 20.97 -10.53 4.21
N GLU A 191 20.86 -10.59 5.53
CA GLU A 191 19.65 -11.03 6.22
C GLU A 191 18.81 -9.79 6.53
N LYS A 192 17.65 -9.68 5.87
CA LYS A 192 16.77 -8.52 6.02
C LYS A 192 15.59 -8.89 6.92
N ALA A 193 15.39 -8.08 7.97
CA ALA A 193 14.25 -8.13 8.88
C ALA A 193 13.87 -6.70 9.28
N SER A 194 13.63 -5.85 8.29
CA SER A 194 13.37 -4.41 8.48
C SER A 194 12.25 -3.92 7.56
N PRO A 195 11.53 -2.84 7.91
CA PRO A 195 10.40 -2.33 7.12
C PRO A 195 10.83 -1.59 5.85
N LEU A 196 12.14 -1.35 5.63
CA LEU A 196 12.63 -0.71 4.41
C LEU A 196 12.42 -1.62 3.21
N THR A 197 12.11 -1.08 2.03
CA THR A 197 11.88 -1.89 0.82
C THR A 197 13.14 -2.12 -0.01
N PHE A 198 14.32 -1.89 0.57
CA PHE A 198 15.59 -2.01 -0.13
C PHE A 198 16.74 -2.44 0.78
N VAL A 199 17.82 -2.89 0.15
CA VAL A 199 19.13 -3.14 0.78
C VAL A 199 20.21 -2.46 -0.05
N ASP A 200 21.16 -1.84 0.63
CA ASP A 200 22.31 -1.18 -0.01
C ASP A 200 23.51 -2.13 -0.03
N TRP A 201 24.05 -2.33 -1.22
CA TRP A 201 25.30 -3.02 -1.45
C TRP A 201 26.39 -2.00 -1.82
N ASP A 202 27.46 -2.03 -1.03
CA ASP A 202 28.65 -1.19 -1.13
C ASP A 202 29.69 -1.71 -2.15
N LEU A 203 29.31 -2.71 -2.95
CA LEU A 203 30.17 -3.42 -3.91
C LEU A 203 31.40 -4.10 -3.26
N LYS A 204 31.29 -4.49 -1.99
CA LYS A 204 32.30 -5.28 -1.28
C LYS A 204 31.80 -6.68 -0.97
N ASN A 205 32.75 -7.61 -0.83
CA ASN A 205 32.48 -8.95 -0.33
C ASN A 205 32.35 -8.97 1.21
N GLU A 206 32.10 -10.16 1.76
CA GLU A 206 31.98 -10.39 3.22
C GLU A 206 33.24 -9.97 4.02
N ALA A 207 34.41 -9.98 3.39
CA ALA A 207 35.68 -9.53 3.98
C ALA A 207 35.91 -8.02 3.81
N ASN A 208 34.89 -7.25 3.39
CA ASN A 208 34.98 -5.81 3.09
C ASN A 208 36.00 -5.45 1.99
N VAL A 209 36.33 -6.40 1.12
CA VAL A 209 37.19 -6.16 -0.04
C VAL A 209 36.32 -5.81 -1.25
N PRO A 210 36.64 -4.73 -1.99
CA PRO A 210 35.94 -4.39 -3.23
C PRO A 210 35.95 -5.54 -4.23
N ILE A 211 34.80 -5.76 -4.87
CA ILE A 211 34.68 -6.78 -5.92
C ILE A 211 35.31 -6.31 -7.24
N ALA A 212 35.62 -7.24 -8.14
CA ALA A 212 36.02 -6.92 -9.50
C ALA A 212 34.81 -6.53 -10.36
N GLY A 213 35.03 -5.73 -11.40
CA GLY A 213 34.00 -5.50 -12.43
C GLY A 213 33.64 -6.81 -13.14
N GLY A 214 32.36 -7.02 -13.41
CA GLY A 214 31.86 -8.24 -14.02
C GLY A 214 30.37 -8.47 -13.82
N VAL A 215 29.92 -9.67 -14.20
CA VAL A 215 28.55 -10.14 -13.98
C VAL A 215 28.46 -10.85 -12.63
N TYR A 216 27.39 -10.59 -11.91
CA TYR A 216 27.04 -11.24 -10.65
C TYR A 216 25.59 -11.73 -10.67
N ILE A 217 25.32 -12.77 -9.89
CA ILE A 217 23.99 -13.33 -9.68
C ILE A 217 23.53 -12.92 -8.29
N ILE A 218 22.35 -12.32 -8.22
CA ILE A 218 21.72 -11.90 -6.97
C ILE A 218 20.51 -12.81 -6.78
N HIS A 219 20.59 -13.65 -5.76
CA HIS A 219 19.53 -14.57 -5.34
C HIS A 219 18.82 -13.96 -4.14
N ILE A 220 17.50 -13.86 -4.23
CA ILE A 220 16.64 -13.35 -3.17
C ILE A 220 15.69 -14.48 -2.78
N ASP A 221 15.71 -14.82 -1.50
CA ASP A 221 14.89 -15.86 -0.91
C ASP A 221 13.88 -15.23 0.04
N VAL A 222 12.59 -15.39 -0.27
CA VAL A 222 11.48 -14.83 0.50
C VAL A 222 10.73 -15.99 1.18
N PRO A 223 10.85 -16.14 2.51
CA PRO A 223 10.25 -17.26 3.23
C PRO A 223 8.74 -17.36 3.00
N GLY A 224 8.27 -18.54 2.59
CA GLY A 224 6.84 -18.82 2.38
C GLY A 224 6.24 -18.26 1.09
N VAL A 225 7.02 -17.56 0.26
CA VAL A 225 6.58 -17.06 -1.05
C VAL A 225 7.35 -17.72 -2.18
N GLY A 226 8.69 -17.62 -2.18
CA GLY A 226 9.50 -18.15 -3.27
C GLY A 226 10.85 -17.47 -3.40
N GLN A 227 11.47 -17.62 -4.58
CA GLN A 227 12.82 -17.14 -4.85
C GLN A 227 12.88 -16.33 -6.14
N ALA A 228 13.64 -15.23 -6.12
CA ALA A 228 13.93 -14.41 -7.28
C ALA A 228 15.43 -14.44 -7.59
N ILE A 229 15.78 -14.52 -8.88
CA ILE A 229 17.16 -14.43 -9.35
C ILE A 229 17.28 -13.24 -10.28
N ARG A 230 18.29 -12.39 -10.06
CA ARG A 230 18.62 -11.26 -10.91
C ARG A 230 20.08 -11.32 -11.34
N LYS A 231 20.31 -10.96 -12.60
CA LYS A 231 21.66 -10.80 -13.15
C LYS A 231 22.01 -9.32 -13.12
N TRP A 232 23.15 -8.99 -12.55
CA TRP A 232 23.64 -7.64 -12.45
C TRP A 232 25.03 -7.53 -13.07
N PHE A 233 25.29 -6.45 -13.80
CA PHE A 233 26.60 -6.16 -14.37
C PHE A 233 27.13 -4.85 -13.81
N GLY A 234 28.37 -4.87 -13.32
CA GLY A 234 29.04 -3.69 -12.80
C GLY A 234 30.43 -3.52 -13.40
N VAL A 235 30.75 -2.29 -13.79
CA VAL A 235 32.09 -1.85 -14.15
C VAL A 235 32.63 -1.02 -13.00
N MET A 236 33.77 -1.44 -12.45
CA MET A 236 34.46 -0.74 -11.36
C MET A 236 35.51 0.21 -11.92
N ARG A 237 35.73 1.34 -11.24
CA ARG A 237 36.88 2.20 -11.56
C ARG A 237 38.16 1.52 -11.10
N PRO A 238 39.29 1.76 -11.79
CA PRO A 238 40.61 1.50 -11.20
C PRO A 238 40.69 2.23 -9.86
N VAL A 239 41.21 1.56 -8.84
CA VAL A 239 41.41 2.18 -7.52
C VAL A 239 42.55 3.18 -7.67
N ASP A 240 42.23 4.47 -7.63
CA ASP A 240 43.21 5.54 -7.67
C ASP A 240 43.79 5.73 -6.26
N LEU A 241 45.06 5.41 -6.07
CA LEU A 241 45.76 5.47 -4.77
C LEU A 241 46.47 6.82 -4.54
N ASP A 242 46.29 7.78 -5.45
CA ASP A 242 46.93 9.09 -5.36
C ASP A 242 46.10 10.03 -4.46
N ASN A 243 46.53 10.09 -3.19
CA ASN A 243 46.15 10.99 -2.08
C ASN A 243 45.13 10.43 -1.07
N PHE A 244 45.69 9.90 0.02
CA PHE A 244 45.05 9.85 1.34
C PHE A 244 45.07 11.24 2.00
#